data_AF-A0A0F9CZW3-F1
#
_entry.id   AF-A0A0F9CZW3-F1
#
_cell.length_a   1.000
_cell.length_b   1.000
_cell.length_c   1.000
_cell.angle_alpha   90.00
_cell.angle_beta   90.00
_cell.angle_gamma   90.00
#
_symmetry.space_group_name_H-M   'P 1'
#
loop_
_entity.id
_entity.type
_entity.pdbx_description
1 polymer ?
#
loop_
_entity_poly.entity_id
_entity_poly.type
_entity_poly.pdbx_seq_one_letter_code
_entity_poly.pdbx_strand_id
1 'polypeptide(L)'
;MPYQWLKNKTLPADAPAGGAPLVELLDSTLTLKAVAADHFYIDTQQDGKNVRINSRNVTQATGDHTGVSIKPSKSADGSGGITGLEVSPRFQASMGGNDLRAILADPVLKAGSGDIAAQVVAFEANIDFGISGTRTITGDVSAFSSFLAIPSTYTYSGLISFLRVRDVNIKGWDCFLNLDSANTGMTTTDDKTGGTDYGTLKVYIGATLYHIALYAN
;
A
#
# COMPACT_ATOMS: atom_id res chain seq x y z
N MET A 1 31.81 21.56 4.38
CA MET A 1 31.41 20.17 4.68
C MET A 1 31.59 19.38 3.39
N PRO A 2 32.65 18.58 3.21
CA PRO A 2 32.86 17.89 1.96
C PRO A 2 31.86 16.73 1.86
N TYR A 3 30.91 16.87 0.95
CA TYR A 3 30.07 15.80 0.44
C TYR A 3 30.99 14.75 -0.16
N GLN A 4 31.06 13.57 0.46
CA GLN A 4 31.83 12.46 -0.08
C GLN A 4 31.06 11.89 -1.29
N TRP A 5 31.44 12.36 -2.49
CA TRP A 5 31.14 11.69 -3.75
C TRP A 5 31.82 10.31 -3.76
N LEU A 6 31.22 9.34 -4.46
CA LEU A 6 31.69 7.96 -4.56
C LEU A 6 33.23 7.87 -4.63
N LYS A 7 33.87 7.40 -3.56
CA LYS A 7 35.30 7.08 -3.57
C LYS A 7 35.46 5.69 -4.18
N ASN A 8 36.06 5.63 -5.36
CA ASN A 8 36.80 4.49 -5.93
C ASN A 8 36.52 3.12 -5.29
N LYS A 9 35.35 2.56 -5.56
CA LYS A 9 35.27 1.10 -5.68
C LYS A 9 35.39 0.84 -7.18
N THR A 10 36.42 0.10 -7.59
CA THR A 10 36.60 -0.33 -8.97
C THR A 10 35.25 -0.85 -9.46
N LEU A 11 34.69 -0.23 -10.50
CA LEU A 11 33.57 -0.83 -11.22
C LEU A 11 33.97 -2.27 -11.53
N PRO A 12 33.09 -3.27 -11.36
CA PRO A 12 33.44 -4.65 -11.69
C PRO A 12 34.08 -4.71 -13.07
N ALA A 13 35.14 -5.50 -13.23
CA ALA A 13 35.88 -5.63 -14.49
C ALA A 13 34.98 -6.06 -15.68
N ASP A 14 33.76 -6.52 -15.38
CA ASP A 14 32.74 -6.97 -16.32
C ASP A 14 31.67 -5.92 -16.65
N ALA A 15 31.92 -4.62 -16.41
CA ALA A 15 31.04 -3.57 -16.93
C ALA A 15 30.93 -3.75 -18.46
N PRO A 16 29.75 -4.11 -19.01
CA PRO A 16 29.64 -4.50 -20.42
C PRO A 16 30.17 -3.40 -21.32
N ALA A 17 31.06 -3.74 -22.24
CA ALA A 17 31.54 -2.85 -23.28
C ALA A 17 30.34 -2.35 -24.10
N GLY A 18 29.85 -1.13 -23.77
CA GLY A 18 28.62 -0.54 -24.31
C GLY A 18 27.64 0.02 -23.25
N GLY A 19 27.96 -0.07 -21.96
CA GLY A 19 27.06 0.25 -20.84
C GLY A 19 26.79 1.75 -20.63
N ALA A 20 25.50 2.12 -20.56
CA ALA A 20 25.05 3.43 -20.10
C ALA A 20 25.57 3.74 -18.67
N PRO A 21 25.83 5.01 -18.33
CA PRO A 21 26.32 5.39 -17.00
C PRO A 21 25.29 5.02 -15.90
N LEU A 22 25.76 4.33 -14.86
CA LEU A 22 24.97 3.95 -13.66
C LEU A 22 24.50 5.18 -12.85
N VAL A 23 25.19 6.32 -13.03
CA VAL A 23 24.93 7.60 -12.37
C VAL A 23 25.08 8.70 -13.42
N GLU A 24 24.01 9.46 -13.67
CA GLU A 24 23.97 10.55 -14.64
C GLU A 24 23.57 11.85 -13.92
N LEU A 25 24.35 12.92 -14.14
CA LEU A 25 23.96 14.27 -13.72
C LEU A 25 23.62 15.06 -14.99
N LEU A 26 22.34 15.33 -15.20
CA LEU A 26 21.83 16.09 -16.34
C LEU A 26 21.02 17.27 -15.82
N ASP A 27 21.39 18.50 -16.20
CA ASP A 27 20.67 19.72 -15.84
C ASP A 27 20.35 19.84 -14.33
N SER A 28 21.35 19.53 -13.48
CA SER A 28 21.23 19.51 -12.01
C SER A 28 20.32 18.42 -11.43
N THR A 29 19.87 17.47 -12.25
CA THR A 29 19.15 16.27 -11.83
C THR A 29 20.10 15.09 -11.79
N LEU A 30 20.24 14.48 -10.60
CA LEU A 30 20.95 13.22 -10.44
C LEU A 30 20.00 12.06 -10.73
N THR A 31 20.35 11.24 -11.72
CA THR A 31 19.61 10.04 -12.10
C THR A 31 20.46 8.80 -11.85
N LEU A 32 19.86 7.78 -11.23
CA LEU A 32 20.43 6.45 -11.09
C LEU A 32 19.68 5.51 -12.01
N LYS A 33 20.40 4.71 -12.80
CA LYS A 33 19.82 3.81 -13.81
C LYS A 33 20.42 2.41 -13.68
N ALA A 34 19.60 1.38 -13.91
CA ALA A 34 20.10 0.04 -14.18
C ALA A 34 20.60 -0.06 -15.63
N VAL A 35 21.48 -1.02 -15.89
CA VAL A 35 21.86 -1.42 -17.25
C VAL A 35 20.71 -2.20 -17.90
N ALA A 36 20.62 -2.18 -19.23
CA ALA A 36 19.43 -2.63 -19.98
C ALA A 36 19.01 -4.11 -19.75
N ALA A 37 19.92 -4.95 -19.27
CA ALA A 37 19.68 -6.39 -19.06
C ALA A 37 19.69 -6.78 -17.57
N ASP A 38 19.64 -5.81 -16.65
CA ASP A 38 19.73 -6.06 -15.20
C ASP A 38 18.77 -5.18 -14.40
N HIS A 39 18.58 -5.52 -13.13
CA HIS A 39 17.76 -4.75 -12.20
C HIS A 39 18.56 -3.70 -11.44
N PHE A 40 17.86 -2.66 -10.97
CA PHE A 40 18.42 -1.72 -10.01
C PHE A 40 18.19 -2.22 -8.58
N TYR A 41 19.24 -2.38 -7.80
CA TYR A 41 19.17 -2.81 -6.40
C TYR A 41 19.70 -1.72 -5.46
N ILE A 42 19.04 -1.56 -4.31
CA ILE A 42 19.55 -0.78 -3.18
C ILE A 42 19.73 -1.75 -2.01
N ASP A 43 20.96 -1.89 -1.52
CA ASP A 43 21.32 -2.85 -0.47
C ASP A 43 22.08 -2.16 0.68
N THR A 44 21.55 -2.28 1.90
CA THR A 44 22.18 -1.76 3.11
C THR A 44 23.20 -2.76 3.64
N GLN A 45 24.49 -2.42 3.52
CA GLN A 45 25.61 -3.32 3.85
C GLN A 45 25.84 -3.58 5.35
N GLN A 46 25.11 -2.88 6.24
CA GLN A 46 25.30 -2.97 7.68
C GLN A 46 23.97 -3.03 8.41
N ASP A 47 23.92 -3.84 9.46
CA ASP A 47 22.78 -3.92 10.35
C ASP A 47 22.47 -2.56 10.99
N GLY A 48 21.17 -2.29 11.18
CA GLY A 48 20.68 -1.04 11.74
C GLY A 48 20.82 0.18 10.82
N LYS A 49 21.22 -0.01 9.55
CA LYS A 49 21.14 1.03 8.52
C LYS A 49 19.87 0.84 7.70
N ASN A 50 19.20 1.96 7.44
CA ASN A 50 17.91 1.98 6.74
C ASN A 50 18.04 2.79 5.46
N VAL A 51 17.29 2.39 4.43
CA VAL A 51 17.00 3.25 3.28
C VAL A 51 15.90 4.23 3.69
N ARG A 52 16.12 5.52 3.45
CA ARG A 52 15.12 6.59 3.67
C ARG A 52 14.96 7.38 2.38
N ILE A 53 13.74 7.51 1.89
CA ILE A 53 13.42 8.26 0.68
C ILE A 53 12.60 9.49 1.08
N ASN A 54 13.06 10.67 0.69
CA ASN A 54 12.43 11.96 1.00
C ASN A 54 12.08 12.14 2.49
N SER A 55 12.90 11.58 3.38
CA SER A 55 12.80 11.77 4.83
C SER A 55 13.44 13.11 5.21
N ARG A 56 12.65 14.18 5.17
CA ARG A 56 13.09 15.55 5.44
C ARG A 56 11.93 16.39 5.97
N ASN A 57 12.27 17.53 6.57
CA ASN A 57 11.29 18.56 6.86
C ASN A 57 11.00 19.36 5.59
N VAL A 58 9.71 19.67 5.40
CA VAL A 58 9.25 20.51 4.31
C VAL A 58 8.73 21.82 4.90
N THR A 59 9.22 22.95 4.39
CA THR A 59 8.93 24.29 4.92
C THR A 59 8.14 25.15 3.93
N GLN A 60 7.77 24.59 2.78
CA GLN A 60 7.02 25.31 1.76
C GLN A 60 5.58 25.53 2.26
N ALA A 61 5.04 26.74 2.10
CA ALA A 61 3.71 27.09 2.56
C ALA A 61 2.59 26.70 1.58
N THR A 62 2.92 26.47 0.31
CA THR A 62 1.98 26.21 -0.78
C THR A 62 2.50 25.14 -1.72
N GLY A 63 1.63 24.26 -2.20
CA GLY A 63 1.97 23.19 -3.13
C GLY A 63 2.02 21.82 -2.45
N ASP A 64 1.89 20.78 -3.26
CA ASP A 64 1.82 19.41 -2.78
C ASP A 64 3.21 18.76 -2.68
N HIS A 65 3.33 17.82 -1.75
CA HIS A 65 4.56 17.09 -1.52
C HIS A 65 4.32 15.58 -1.60
N THR A 66 4.94 14.95 -2.59
CA THR A 66 4.91 13.50 -2.74
C THR A 66 6.22 12.90 -2.28
N GLY A 67 6.18 12.04 -1.25
CA GLY A 67 7.35 11.35 -0.74
C GLY A 67 7.91 10.32 -1.72
N VAL A 68 7.04 9.47 -2.28
CA VAL A 68 7.40 8.45 -3.28
C VAL A 68 6.23 8.31 -4.25
N SER A 69 6.50 8.19 -5.55
CA SER A 69 5.50 7.89 -6.58
C SER A 69 5.97 6.69 -7.41
N ILE A 70 5.17 5.63 -7.45
CA ILE A 70 5.44 4.42 -8.23
C ILE A 70 4.33 4.25 -9.26
N LYS A 71 4.66 4.46 -10.54
CA LYS A 71 3.68 4.49 -11.65
C LYS A 71 4.21 3.74 -12.88
N PRO A 72 4.49 2.43 -12.78
CA PRO A 72 4.89 1.65 -13.94
C PRO A 72 3.77 1.66 -14.99
N SER A 73 4.16 1.82 -16.25
CA SER A 73 3.25 1.79 -17.39
C SER A 73 3.84 0.91 -18.48
N LYS A 74 3.06 -0.08 -18.93
CA LYS A 74 3.46 -0.99 -20.00
C LYS A 74 2.86 -0.51 -21.31
N SER A 75 3.72 -0.22 -22.28
CA SER A 75 3.32 0.28 -23.61
C SER A 75 3.27 -0.79 -24.70
N ALA A 76 3.56 -2.05 -24.36
CA ALA A 76 3.56 -3.17 -25.29
C ALA A 76 2.60 -4.27 -24.82
N ASP A 77 1.89 -4.86 -25.78
CA ASP A 77 0.96 -5.97 -25.52
C ASP A 77 1.68 -7.28 -25.19
N GLY A 78 1.00 -8.21 -24.51
CA GLY A 78 1.50 -9.55 -24.20
C GLY A 78 1.18 -10.04 -22.78
N SER A 79 1.64 -11.23 -22.43
CA SER A 79 1.24 -12.00 -21.23
C SER A 79 1.89 -11.59 -19.89
N GLY A 80 2.56 -10.44 -19.81
CA GLY A 80 3.23 -9.97 -18.59
C GLY A 80 2.34 -9.10 -17.70
N GLY A 81 2.37 -9.33 -16.39
CA GLY A 81 1.71 -8.51 -15.36
C GLY A 81 2.49 -7.27 -14.95
N ILE A 82 1.86 -6.39 -14.18
CA ILE A 82 2.47 -5.19 -13.58
C ILE A 82 2.21 -5.23 -12.09
N THR A 83 3.27 -5.15 -11.29
CA THR A 83 3.20 -4.98 -9.84
C THR A 83 3.74 -3.60 -9.48
N GLY A 84 2.94 -2.80 -8.77
CA GLY A 84 3.36 -1.46 -8.33
C GLY A 84 4.26 -1.50 -7.10
N LEU A 85 3.89 -2.27 -6.07
CA LEU A 85 4.64 -2.42 -4.84
C LEU A 85 4.51 -3.86 -4.34
N GLU A 86 5.64 -4.50 -4.06
CA GLU A 86 5.71 -5.81 -3.41
C GLU A 86 6.55 -5.70 -2.15
N VAL A 87 6.01 -6.17 -1.02
CA VAL A 87 6.67 -6.10 0.29
C VAL A 87 6.51 -7.44 1.02
N SER A 88 7.62 -8.14 1.24
CA SER A 88 7.63 -9.48 1.83
C SER A 88 8.80 -9.65 2.81
N PRO A 89 8.75 -8.99 4.00
CA PRO A 89 9.77 -9.18 5.02
C PRO A 89 9.67 -10.59 5.62
N ARG A 90 10.80 -11.13 6.07
CA ARG A 90 10.90 -12.50 6.62
C ARG A 90 11.96 -12.59 7.70
N PHE A 91 11.74 -13.49 8.65
CA PHE A 91 12.83 -14.07 9.43
C PHE A 91 13.39 -15.29 8.68
N GLN A 92 14.70 -15.50 8.79
CA GLN A 92 15.30 -16.74 8.30
C GLN A 92 14.90 -17.92 9.19
N ALA A 93 15.06 -19.14 8.68
CA ALA A 93 14.82 -20.34 9.46
C ALA A 93 15.59 -20.31 10.78
N SER A 94 14.93 -20.75 11.85
CA SER A 94 15.46 -20.77 13.23
C SER A 94 15.74 -19.41 13.87
N MET A 95 15.32 -18.29 13.26
CA MET A 95 15.46 -16.94 13.82
C MET A 95 14.14 -16.43 14.39
N GLY A 96 14.23 -15.60 15.44
CA GLY A 96 13.09 -14.95 16.08
C GLY A 96 13.29 -13.44 16.22
N GLY A 97 12.21 -12.72 16.51
CA GLY A 97 12.20 -11.28 16.77
C GLY A 97 10.86 -10.82 17.32
N ASN A 98 10.75 -9.52 17.62
CA ASN A 98 9.57 -8.98 18.32
C ASN A 98 8.38 -8.72 17.40
N ASP A 99 8.64 -8.17 16.22
CA ASP A 99 7.61 -7.74 15.27
C ASP A 99 8.05 -8.07 13.84
N LEU A 100 7.09 -8.50 13.02
CA LEU A 100 7.24 -8.60 11.57
C LEU A 100 6.07 -7.85 10.94
N ARG A 101 6.35 -6.73 10.27
CA ARG A 101 5.35 -5.86 9.65
C ARG A 101 5.80 -5.53 8.23
N ALA A 102 4.95 -5.80 7.25
CA ALA A 102 5.23 -5.46 5.85
C ALA A 102 5.07 -3.95 5.61
N ILE A 103 3.89 -3.42 5.91
CA ILE A 103 3.58 -1.99 5.75
C ILE A 103 3.05 -1.48 7.08
N LEU A 104 3.62 -0.37 7.56
CA LEU A 104 3.13 0.40 8.70
C LEU A 104 2.86 1.82 8.21
N ALA A 105 1.58 2.16 8.03
CA ALA A 105 1.15 3.51 7.72
C ALA A 105 0.70 4.20 9.01
N ASP A 106 1.38 5.29 9.38
CA ASP A 106 1.16 6.01 10.63
C ASP A 106 1.19 7.52 10.36
N PRO A 107 0.09 8.11 9.82
CA PRO A 107 -0.03 9.55 9.73
C PRO A 107 -0.12 10.14 11.14
N VAL A 108 0.80 11.04 11.49
CA VAL A 108 0.89 11.66 12.82
C VAL A 108 0.82 13.18 12.72
N LEU A 109 -0.14 13.76 13.43
CA LEU A 109 -0.18 15.20 13.69
C LEU A 109 0.59 15.48 14.99
N LYS A 110 1.62 16.32 14.91
CA LYS A 110 2.38 16.74 16.09
C LYS A 110 1.58 17.79 16.87
N ALA A 111 1.75 17.80 18.19
CA ALA A 111 1.04 18.72 19.07
C ALA A 111 1.23 20.19 18.63
N GLY A 112 0.13 20.93 18.51
CA GLY A 112 0.11 22.31 18.02
C GLY A 112 -1.24 22.65 17.38
N SER A 113 -1.43 23.90 16.96
CA SER A 113 -2.57 24.34 16.16
C SER A 113 -2.33 24.08 14.67
N GLY A 114 -3.37 23.72 13.92
CA GLY A 114 -3.32 23.57 12.46
C GLY A 114 -4.46 22.70 11.97
N ASP A 115 -5.43 23.31 11.31
CA ASP A 115 -6.61 22.60 10.81
C ASP A 115 -6.31 21.86 9.51
N ILE A 116 -6.88 20.66 9.37
CA ILE A 116 -6.91 19.90 8.11
C ILE A 116 -8.31 20.01 7.56
N ALA A 117 -8.48 20.75 6.46
CA ALA A 117 -9.79 21.01 5.88
C ALA A 117 -10.37 19.83 5.09
N ALA A 118 -9.55 18.84 4.73
CA ALA A 118 -9.93 17.67 3.96
C ALA A 118 -9.98 16.42 4.85
N GLN A 119 -9.05 15.48 4.66
CA GLN A 119 -9.07 14.18 5.34
C GLN A 119 -7.69 13.74 5.81
N VAL A 120 -7.66 12.85 6.81
CA VAL A 120 -6.47 12.14 7.26
C VAL A 120 -6.72 10.65 7.05
N VAL A 121 -5.95 10.05 6.14
CA VAL A 121 -6.11 8.65 5.74
C VAL A 121 -4.75 7.96 5.80
N ALA A 122 -4.68 6.82 6.49
CA ALA A 122 -3.45 6.03 6.57
C ALA A 122 -3.22 5.17 5.32
N PHE A 123 -4.30 4.60 4.78
CA PHE A 123 -4.28 3.81 3.55
C PHE A 123 -5.53 4.11 2.73
N GLU A 124 -5.35 4.41 1.44
CA GLU A 124 -6.41 4.61 0.47
C GLU A 124 -6.15 3.73 -0.75
N ALA A 125 -7.18 2.99 -1.19
CA ALA A 125 -7.14 2.23 -2.42
C ALA A 125 -8.31 2.67 -3.31
N ASN A 126 -7.97 3.21 -4.48
CA ASN A 126 -8.94 3.56 -5.51
C ASN A 126 -8.74 2.66 -6.73
N ILE A 127 -9.84 2.08 -7.24
CA ILE A 127 -9.86 1.30 -8.49
C ILE A 127 -10.62 2.12 -9.53
N ASP A 128 -9.89 2.76 -10.44
CA ASP A 128 -10.44 3.63 -11.48
C ASP A 128 -10.11 3.07 -12.88
N PHE A 129 -11.17 2.80 -13.66
CA PHE A 129 -11.07 2.33 -15.05
C PHE A 129 -11.49 3.41 -16.07
N GLY A 130 -11.71 4.65 -15.62
CA GLY A 130 -12.26 5.73 -16.42
C GLY A 130 -13.78 5.60 -16.66
N ILE A 131 -14.31 6.44 -17.55
CA ILE A 131 -15.77 6.61 -17.74
C ILE A 131 -16.37 5.81 -18.91
N SER A 132 -15.55 5.16 -19.76
CA SER A 132 -16.03 4.41 -20.92
C SER A 132 -14.98 3.43 -21.47
N GLY A 133 -15.41 2.26 -21.96
CA GLY A 133 -14.56 1.30 -22.68
C GLY A 133 -15.14 -0.12 -22.69
N THR A 134 -14.55 -1.02 -23.48
CA THR A 134 -14.92 -2.45 -23.53
C THR A 134 -13.71 -3.30 -23.17
N ARG A 135 -13.55 -3.64 -21.88
CA ARG A 135 -12.52 -4.57 -21.40
C ARG A 135 -13.18 -5.73 -20.67
N THR A 136 -12.71 -6.95 -20.93
CA THR A 136 -13.13 -8.14 -20.18
C THR A 136 -12.10 -8.42 -19.09
N ILE A 137 -12.52 -8.44 -17.84
CA ILE A 137 -11.73 -8.88 -16.70
C ILE A 137 -12.33 -10.20 -16.22
N THR A 138 -11.61 -11.30 -16.44
CA THR A 138 -12.09 -12.65 -16.11
C THR A 138 -11.85 -13.04 -14.65
N GLY A 139 -10.91 -12.36 -13.97
CA GLY A 139 -10.62 -12.56 -12.54
C GLY A 139 -11.35 -11.56 -11.65
N ASP A 140 -11.11 -11.66 -10.34
CA ASP A 140 -11.72 -10.78 -9.35
C ASP A 140 -11.16 -9.35 -9.40
N VAL A 141 -12.02 -8.37 -9.13
CA VAL A 141 -11.64 -6.97 -8.90
C VAL A 141 -11.89 -6.65 -7.43
N SER A 142 -10.81 -6.48 -6.67
CA SER A 142 -10.87 -6.31 -5.21
C SER A 142 -9.88 -5.27 -4.75
N ALA A 143 -10.33 -4.31 -3.93
CA ALA A 143 -9.44 -3.35 -3.27
C ALA A 143 -8.50 -4.03 -2.26
N PHE A 144 -9.01 -5.06 -1.57
CA PHE A 144 -8.24 -5.93 -0.69
C PHE A 144 -8.59 -7.39 -0.97
N SER A 145 -7.57 -8.24 -1.09
CA SER A 145 -7.71 -9.69 -1.15
C SER A 145 -6.69 -10.30 -0.21
N SER A 146 -7.12 -11.23 0.64
CA SER A 146 -6.29 -11.86 1.66
C SER A 146 -6.52 -13.36 1.66
N PHE A 147 -5.45 -14.12 1.86
CA PHE A 147 -5.52 -15.54 2.15
C PHE A 147 -4.63 -15.83 3.37
N LEU A 148 -5.07 -16.76 4.21
CA LEU A 148 -4.32 -17.18 5.39
C LEU A 148 -3.72 -18.56 5.14
N ALA A 149 -2.39 -18.67 5.19
CA ALA A 149 -1.66 -19.92 5.03
C ALA A 149 -0.66 -20.10 6.19
N ILE A 150 -1.17 -20.45 7.37
CA ILE A 150 -0.34 -20.66 8.57
C ILE A 150 -0.45 -22.11 9.07
N PRO A 151 0.63 -22.74 9.56
CA PRO A 151 0.59 -24.13 10.03
C PRO A 151 -0.25 -24.28 11.29
N SER A 152 -0.97 -25.40 11.41
CA SER A 152 -1.70 -25.76 12.63
C SER A 152 -0.80 -26.21 13.78
N THR A 153 0.49 -26.48 13.51
CA THR A 153 1.47 -26.97 14.50
C THR A 153 2.13 -25.87 15.32
N TYR A 154 1.94 -24.60 14.97
CA TYR A 154 2.49 -23.48 15.75
C TYR A 154 1.56 -23.13 16.92
N THR A 155 2.14 -22.58 17.97
CA THR A 155 1.39 -22.06 19.11
C THR A 155 1.00 -20.61 18.86
N TYR A 156 -0.30 -20.33 18.83
CA TYR A 156 -0.86 -18.98 18.69
C TYR A 156 -1.60 -18.60 19.98
N SER A 157 -1.01 -17.71 20.78
CA SER A 157 -1.63 -17.24 22.04
C SER A 157 -2.59 -16.05 21.86
N GLY A 158 -2.59 -15.42 20.68
CA GLY A 158 -3.49 -14.32 20.32
C GLY A 158 -4.52 -14.72 19.27
N LEU A 159 -5.31 -13.74 18.82
CA LEU A 159 -6.31 -13.95 17.76
C LEU A 159 -5.67 -13.95 16.37
N ILE A 160 -6.14 -14.85 15.52
CA ILE A 160 -5.91 -14.82 14.07
C ILE A 160 -7.12 -14.12 13.44
N SER A 161 -6.92 -12.93 12.89
CA SER A 161 -8.01 -12.07 12.41
C SER A 161 -7.68 -11.46 11.06
N PHE A 162 -8.66 -11.41 10.15
CA PHE A 162 -8.56 -10.66 8.89
C PHE A 162 -8.46 -9.15 9.13
N LEU A 163 -9.32 -8.62 10.00
CA LEU A 163 -9.33 -7.21 10.40
C LEU A 163 -9.32 -7.09 11.92
N ARG A 164 -8.49 -6.20 12.44
CA ARG A 164 -8.38 -5.91 13.87
C ARG A 164 -8.40 -4.41 14.12
N VAL A 165 -9.38 -3.96 14.88
CA VAL A 165 -9.41 -2.60 15.46
C VAL A 165 -8.78 -2.67 16.86
N ARG A 166 -7.80 -1.81 17.13
CA ARG A 166 -7.12 -1.75 18.44
C ARG A 166 -7.80 -0.73 19.36
N ASP A 167 -7.51 -0.87 20.65
CA ASP A 167 -8.06 0.00 21.69
C ASP A 167 -7.73 1.48 21.46
N VAL A 168 -8.61 2.35 21.93
CA VAL A 168 -8.49 3.80 21.75
C VAL A 168 -7.73 4.43 22.92
N ASN A 169 -6.83 5.35 22.62
CA ASN A 169 -6.05 6.03 23.65
C ASN A 169 -6.74 7.31 24.18
N ILE A 170 -7.46 8.04 23.31
CA ILE A 170 -8.04 9.36 23.65
C ILE A 170 -9.51 9.47 23.23
N LYS A 171 -9.81 9.42 21.93
CA LYS A 171 -11.17 9.49 21.39
C LYS A 171 -11.56 8.15 20.75
N GLY A 172 -12.80 7.73 21.02
CA GLY A 172 -13.43 6.55 20.42
C GLY A 172 -13.65 6.68 18.91
N TRP A 173 -13.90 5.53 18.26
CA TRP A 173 -14.39 5.47 16.89
C TRP A 173 -15.89 5.77 16.85
N ASP A 174 -16.33 6.55 15.87
CA ASP A 174 -17.76 6.84 15.67
C ASP A 174 -18.50 5.67 14.99
N CYS A 175 -17.83 4.95 14.09
CA CYS A 175 -18.36 3.76 13.42
C CYS A 175 -17.24 2.81 12.97
N PHE A 176 -17.59 1.54 12.71
CA PHE A 176 -16.68 0.54 12.17
C PHE A 176 -16.59 0.57 10.64
N LEU A 177 -17.72 0.85 9.97
CA LEU A 177 -17.85 0.96 8.53
C LEU A 177 -18.71 2.18 8.21
N ASN A 178 -18.16 3.11 7.44
CA ASN A 178 -18.87 4.29 6.95
C ASN A 178 -19.06 4.17 5.44
N LEU A 179 -20.32 4.26 4.97
CA LEU A 179 -20.69 4.08 3.58
C LEU A 179 -21.44 5.31 3.09
N ASP A 180 -20.88 5.99 2.09
CA ASP A 180 -21.40 7.29 1.64
C ASP A 180 -22.70 7.17 0.80
N SER A 181 -22.89 6.04 0.11
CA SER A 181 -24.10 5.78 -0.68
C SER A 181 -24.99 4.72 -0.02
N ALA A 182 -26.29 5.01 0.04
CA ALA A 182 -27.30 4.10 0.58
C ALA A 182 -27.88 3.12 -0.45
N ASN A 183 -27.74 3.39 -1.75
CA ASN A 183 -28.63 2.82 -2.78
C ASN A 183 -27.93 2.14 -3.97
N THR A 184 -26.60 2.02 -3.95
CA THR A 184 -25.85 1.49 -5.10
C THR A 184 -24.69 0.60 -4.66
N GLY A 185 -24.67 -0.63 -5.18
CA GLY A 185 -23.55 -1.56 -4.99
C GLY A 185 -23.68 -2.36 -3.70
N MET A 186 -22.82 -2.04 -2.72
CA MET A 186 -22.60 -2.80 -1.48
C MET A 186 -23.78 -2.72 -0.50
N THR A 187 -24.54 -1.62 -0.55
CA THR A 187 -25.78 -1.39 0.20
C THR A 187 -26.98 -1.34 -0.74
N THR A 188 -28.11 -1.84 -0.26
CA THR A 188 -29.42 -1.76 -0.94
C THR A 188 -30.52 -1.41 0.07
N THR A 189 -31.51 -0.64 -0.37
CA THR A 189 -32.65 -0.17 0.45
C THR A 189 -33.88 -1.06 0.42
N ASP A 190 -33.74 -2.29 -0.08
CA ASP A 190 -34.80 -3.29 -0.05
C ASP A 190 -34.32 -4.51 0.73
N ASP A 191 -35.08 -4.96 1.73
CA ASP A 191 -35.24 -6.40 1.93
C ASP A 191 -36.50 -6.82 2.69
N LYS A 192 -36.94 -8.05 2.39
CA LYS A 192 -38.27 -8.61 2.64
C LYS A 192 -38.76 -8.54 4.10
N THR A 193 -39.86 -7.79 4.24
CA THR A 193 -41.02 -7.98 5.14
C THR A 193 -40.76 -8.21 6.63
N GLY A 194 -40.62 -7.12 7.38
CA GLY A 194 -41.11 -7.08 8.77
C GLY A 194 -40.59 -5.94 9.67
N GLY A 195 -40.95 -4.68 9.37
CA GLY A 195 -40.62 -3.47 10.17
C GLY A 195 -40.24 -2.25 9.31
N THR A 196 -40.30 -1.05 9.89
CA THR A 196 -40.10 0.25 9.20
C THR A 196 -38.63 0.56 8.99
N ASP A 197 -38.26 0.84 7.74
CA ASP A 197 -36.94 1.26 7.21
C ASP A 197 -35.76 0.29 7.39
N TYR A 198 -35.58 -0.60 6.41
CA TYR A 198 -34.46 -1.56 6.34
C TYR A 198 -33.51 -1.26 5.19
N GLY A 199 -32.20 -1.38 5.47
CA GLY A 199 -31.17 -1.54 4.45
C GLY A 199 -30.46 -2.89 4.61
N THR A 200 -29.68 -3.30 3.61
CA THR A 200 -28.84 -4.50 3.74
C THR A 200 -27.42 -4.29 3.22
N LEU A 201 -26.48 -5.04 3.80
CA LEU A 201 -25.11 -5.19 3.29
C LEU A 201 -24.98 -6.52 2.57
N LYS A 202 -24.51 -6.49 1.33
CA LYS A 202 -24.26 -7.70 0.52
C LYS A 202 -22.97 -8.41 0.93
N VAL A 203 -23.05 -9.72 1.15
CA VAL A 203 -21.90 -10.57 1.49
C VAL A 203 -21.96 -11.87 0.71
N TYR A 204 -20.90 -12.19 -0.02
CA TYR A 204 -20.77 -13.50 -0.66
C TYR A 204 -20.09 -14.49 0.29
N ILE A 205 -20.66 -15.70 0.38
CA ILE A 205 -20.01 -16.85 1.01
C ILE A 205 -19.90 -17.94 -0.07
N GLY A 206 -18.66 -18.16 -0.55
CA GLY A 206 -18.44 -18.91 -1.77
C GLY A 206 -19.09 -18.18 -2.96
N ALA A 207 -19.98 -18.87 -3.69
CA ALA A 207 -20.72 -18.30 -4.82
C ALA A 207 -22.15 -17.81 -4.44
N THR A 208 -22.55 -17.96 -3.18
CA THR A 208 -23.91 -17.62 -2.73
C THR A 208 -23.92 -16.22 -2.11
N LEU A 209 -24.87 -15.38 -2.54
CA LEU A 209 -25.10 -14.05 -1.98
C LEU A 209 -25.99 -14.12 -0.73
N TYR A 210 -25.53 -13.52 0.35
CA TYR A 210 -26.26 -13.29 1.59
C TYR A 210 -26.39 -11.78 1.86
N HIS A 211 -27.28 -11.43 2.77
CA HIS A 211 -27.49 -10.06 3.22
C HIS A 211 -27.41 -9.97 4.74
N ILE A 212 -26.71 -8.95 5.24
CA ILE A 212 -26.75 -8.55 6.65
C ILE A 212 -27.76 -7.41 6.78
N ALA A 213 -28.79 -7.58 7.61
CA ALA A 213 -29.81 -6.56 7.84
C ALA A 213 -29.26 -5.35 8.61
N LEU A 214 -29.56 -4.15 8.13
CA LEU A 214 -29.27 -2.87 8.74
C LEU A 214 -30.58 -2.25 9.23
N TYR A 215 -30.58 -1.75 10.46
CA TYR A 215 -31.73 -1.16 11.13
C TYR A 215 -31.45 0.33 11.33
N ALA A 216 -32.39 1.19 10.95
CA ALA A 216 -32.38 2.61 11.32
C ALA A 216 -33.13 2.82 12.65
N ASN A 217 -32.70 3.82 13.43
CA ASN A 217 -33.39 4.30 14.63
C ASN A 217 -34.06 5.64 14.36
#